data_AF-A0A1Y1Q8A1-F1
#
_entry.id   AF-A0A1Y1Q8A1-F1
#
_cell.length_a   1.000
_cell.length_b   1.000
_cell.length_c   1.000
_cell.angle_alpha   90.00
_cell.angle_beta   90.00
_cell.angle_gamma   90.00
#
_symmetry.space_group_name_H-M   'P 1'
#
loop_
_entity.id
_entity.type
_entity.pdbx_description
1 polymer ?
#
loop_
_entity_poly.entity_id
_entity_poly.type
_entity_poly.pdbx_seq_one_letter_code
_entity_poly.pdbx_strand_id
1 'polypeptide(L)'
;MAGQYRYSLEKIKPLARGRWLFILPALSGDGELFTRASQRMGKIYQHTPCPVCGGTDRFGLLPDAVDTGAAHCQHCGGFPDGFDLLQKIHGWSLPWALQQVAEYIGGGACAEPVARDNWGAAESRGISPEKQDARRKAIGRILAKCQREPSEIHRAYFQNRGIPAAADIRSASLLYHHGLPYYVNGKPLLDGKGGWKTWAAIVGRVSSSSGWMGLQRVYLTKDGRKADDEIMLTAKENGLIGDFDSKPMLSINGMVGGAVRFGKAGKVLAAGEGIETMLAVSIGLGGFMSVAAAGTAALLEGLEIPEQVETLLILPIRTQTNAGHMQQGC
;
A
#
# COMPACT_ATOMS: atom_id res chain seq x y z
N MET A 1 17.15 15.17 13.55
CA MET A 1 17.51 16.18 12.54
C MET A 1 16.66 15.94 11.31
N ALA A 2 16.20 17.01 10.66
CA ALA A 2 15.11 17.00 9.69
C ALA A 2 15.40 16.07 8.49
N GLY A 3 14.53 15.07 8.28
CA GLY A 3 14.54 14.29 7.05
C GLY A 3 14.17 15.21 5.89
N GLN A 4 15.09 15.43 4.96
CA GLN A 4 14.81 16.22 3.76
C GLN A 4 13.93 15.39 2.83
N TYR A 5 12.63 15.67 2.84
CA TYR A 5 11.70 15.20 1.81
C TYR A 5 12.16 15.74 0.44
N ARG A 6 12.14 14.89 -0.60
CA ARG A 6 12.48 15.24 -2.01
C ARG A 6 11.79 16.52 -2.48
N TYR A 7 10.57 16.73 -1.99
CA TYR A 7 9.73 17.88 -2.26
C TYR A 7 9.35 18.54 -0.95
N SER A 8 9.70 19.82 -0.80
CA SER A 8 9.24 20.64 0.32
C SER A 8 8.10 21.54 -0.12
N LEU A 9 7.25 21.92 0.84
CA LEU A 9 6.12 22.81 0.58
C LEU A 9 6.60 24.16 0.00
N GLU A 10 7.74 24.66 0.47
CA GLU A 10 8.39 25.87 -0.05
C GLU A 10 8.77 25.77 -1.53
N LYS A 11 9.08 24.56 -2.04
CA LYS A 11 9.45 24.34 -3.44
C LYS A 11 8.24 24.09 -4.33
N ILE A 12 7.28 23.27 -3.88
CA ILE A 12 6.17 22.85 -4.74
C ILE A 12 5.00 23.82 -4.71
N LYS A 13 4.72 24.49 -3.57
CA LYS A 13 3.60 25.42 -3.47
C LYS A 13 3.69 26.58 -4.48
N PRO A 14 4.87 27.19 -4.74
CA PRO A 14 5.00 28.17 -5.83
C PRO A 14 4.79 27.58 -7.23
N LEU A 15 5.19 26.32 -7.45
CA LEU A 15 5.04 25.65 -8.76
C LEU A 15 3.59 25.24 -9.05
N ALA A 16 2.82 24.92 -8.00
CA ALA A 16 1.40 24.57 -8.09
C ALA A 16 0.51 25.80 -8.25
N ARG A 17 1.01 26.99 -7.89
CA ARG A 17 0.27 28.25 -8.02
C ARG A 17 -0.13 28.50 -9.48
N GLY A 18 -1.40 28.84 -9.68
CA GLY A 18 -1.98 29.08 -10.99
C GLY A 18 -2.37 27.80 -11.75
N ARG A 19 -2.09 26.61 -11.19
CA ARG A 19 -2.27 25.31 -11.85
C ARG A 19 -3.29 24.42 -11.14
N TRP A 20 -3.88 24.88 -10.04
CA TRP A 20 -4.75 24.04 -9.20
C TRP A 20 -6.02 23.57 -9.90
N LEU A 21 -6.52 24.31 -10.90
CA LEU A 21 -7.67 23.87 -11.70
C LEU A 21 -7.36 22.70 -12.64
N PHE A 22 -6.07 22.38 -12.84
CA PHE A 22 -5.65 21.19 -13.59
C PHE A 22 -5.23 20.07 -12.63
N ILE A 23 -4.54 20.43 -11.55
CA ILE A 23 -4.08 19.50 -10.52
C ILE A 23 -5.25 18.80 -9.81
N LEU A 24 -6.25 19.57 -9.35
CA LEU A 24 -7.35 19.01 -8.57
C LEU A 24 -8.20 18.00 -9.37
N PRO A 25 -8.63 18.28 -10.61
CA PRO A 25 -9.34 17.27 -11.40
C PRO A 25 -8.51 16.01 -11.65
N ALA A 26 -7.20 16.14 -11.87
CA ALA A 26 -6.32 15.01 -12.16
C ALA A 26 -6.06 14.12 -10.93
N LEU A 27 -5.91 14.73 -9.75
CA LEU A 27 -5.47 14.02 -8.54
C LEU A 27 -6.61 13.72 -7.55
N SER A 28 -7.79 14.32 -7.68
CA SER A 28 -8.89 14.12 -6.72
C SER A 28 -9.66 12.81 -6.87
N GLY A 29 -9.51 12.10 -8.00
CA GLY A 29 -10.31 10.91 -8.32
C GLY A 29 -11.72 11.21 -8.86
N ASP A 30 -12.13 12.49 -8.93
CA ASP A 30 -13.39 12.95 -9.53
C ASP A 30 -13.17 14.23 -10.35
N GLY A 31 -12.58 14.06 -11.54
CA GLY A 31 -12.23 15.19 -12.41
C GLY A 31 -13.44 16.00 -12.90
N GLU A 32 -14.59 15.36 -13.06
CA GLU A 32 -15.82 15.99 -13.52
C GLU A 32 -16.41 16.93 -12.45
N LEU A 33 -16.32 16.56 -11.17
CA LEU A 33 -16.70 17.42 -10.04
C LEU A 33 -15.89 18.70 -10.03
N PHE A 34 -14.55 18.60 -10.13
CA PHE A 34 -13.68 19.78 -10.07
C PHE A 34 -13.77 20.65 -11.33
N THR A 35 -14.04 20.07 -12.50
CA THR A 35 -14.38 20.82 -13.72
C THR A 35 -15.67 21.62 -13.57
N ARG A 36 -16.72 21.04 -12.97
CA ARG A 36 -17.97 21.77 -12.67
C ARG A 36 -17.79 22.84 -11.59
N ALA A 37 -17.00 22.54 -10.56
CA ALA A 37 -16.70 23.49 -9.48
C ALA A 37 -15.93 24.72 -9.99
N SER A 38 -15.01 24.54 -10.95
CA SER A 38 -14.20 25.64 -11.50
C SER A 38 -15.03 26.62 -12.35
N GLN A 39 -16.03 26.13 -13.08
CA GLN A 39 -16.97 26.97 -13.86
C GLN A 39 -17.83 27.90 -12.97
N ARG A 40 -17.91 27.60 -11.67
CA ARG A 40 -18.72 28.33 -10.68
C ARG A 40 -17.88 28.93 -9.56
N MET A 41 -16.58 29.11 -9.79
CA MET A 41 -15.64 29.62 -8.80
C MET A 41 -16.11 30.96 -8.21
N GLY A 42 -16.02 31.07 -6.88
CA GLY A 42 -16.51 32.24 -6.14
C GLY A 42 -18.03 32.30 -5.93
N LYS A 43 -18.82 31.43 -6.59
CA LYS A 43 -20.24 31.20 -6.28
C LYS A 43 -20.37 29.97 -5.38
N ILE A 44 -19.86 30.11 -4.16
CA ILE A 44 -19.93 29.07 -3.13
C ILE A 44 -21.43 28.75 -2.89
N TYR A 45 -21.77 27.46 -2.72
CA TYR A 45 -23.12 26.95 -2.36
C TYR A 45 -24.11 26.70 -3.51
N GLN A 46 -23.66 26.34 -4.71
CA GLN A 46 -24.57 25.88 -5.77
C GLN A 46 -24.24 24.45 -6.23
N HIS A 47 -24.98 23.48 -5.67
CA HIS A 47 -25.18 22.12 -6.19
C HIS A 47 -23.92 21.37 -6.64
N THR A 48 -22.81 21.54 -5.91
CA THR A 48 -21.59 20.76 -6.16
C THR A 48 -21.39 19.77 -5.01
N PRO A 49 -21.21 18.47 -5.30
CA PRO A 49 -20.99 17.48 -4.28
C PRO A 49 -19.63 17.67 -3.59
N CYS A 50 -19.52 17.27 -2.33
CA CYS A 50 -18.28 17.35 -1.57
C CYS A 50 -17.51 16.03 -1.69
N PRO A 51 -16.27 16.05 -2.22
CA PRO A 51 -15.47 14.83 -2.37
C PRO A 51 -14.94 14.28 -1.04
N VAL A 52 -15.07 15.03 0.06
CA VAL A 52 -14.60 14.62 1.40
C VAL A 52 -15.71 13.94 2.21
N CYS A 53 -16.91 14.51 2.27
CA CYS A 53 -18.02 13.95 3.07
C CYS A 53 -19.14 13.31 2.24
N GLY A 54 -19.07 13.33 0.91
CA GLY A 54 -20.11 12.77 0.03
C GLY A 54 -21.39 13.59 -0.03
N GLY A 55 -21.39 14.83 0.47
CA GLY A 55 -22.53 15.72 0.33
C GLY A 55 -22.86 16.08 -1.11
N THR A 56 -24.08 16.52 -1.41
CA THR A 56 -24.57 16.70 -2.79
C THR A 56 -24.54 18.13 -3.31
N ASP A 57 -24.50 19.14 -2.43
CA ASP A 57 -24.75 20.54 -2.83
C ASP A 57 -23.98 21.61 -2.03
N ARG A 58 -22.99 21.21 -1.23
CA ARG A 58 -22.41 22.05 -0.16
C ARG A 58 -20.94 22.41 -0.36
N PHE A 59 -20.34 22.03 -1.48
CA PHE A 59 -18.92 22.25 -1.79
C PHE A 59 -18.73 23.38 -2.81
N GLY A 60 -17.61 24.11 -2.73
CA GLY A 60 -17.21 25.08 -3.74
C GLY A 60 -15.74 25.48 -3.65
N LEU A 61 -15.15 25.82 -4.79
CA LEU A 61 -13.82 26.41 -4.89
C LEU A 61 -13.90 27.93 -4.58
N LEU A 62 -12.95 28.43 -3.79
CA LEU A 62 -12.87 29.84 -3.44
C LEU A 62 -12.40 30.69 -4.64
N PRO A 63 -12.64 32.02 -4.66
CA PRO A 63 -12.25 32.89 -5.78
C PRO A 63 -10.75 32.83 -6.14
N ASP A 64 -9.89 32.57 -5.15
CA ASP A 64 -8.44 32.46 -5.29
C ASP A 64 -7.97 31.03 -5.58
N ALA A 65 -8.89 30.07 -5.77
CA ALA A 65 -8.56 28.65 -5.93
C ALA A 65 -7.71 28.35 -7.18
N VAL A 66 -7.66 29.23 -8.17
CA VAL A 66 -6.69 29.12 -9.29
C VAL A 66 -5.26 29.10 -8.76
N ASP A 67 -4.99 29.96 -7.78
CA ASP A 67 -3.67 30.17 -7.18
C ASP A 67 -3.41 29.24 -5.99
N THR A 68 -4.43 29.01 -5.17
CA THR A 68 -4.28 28.32 -3.88
C THR A 68 -4.82 26.91 -3.86
N GLY A 69 -5.78 26.59 -4.74
CA GLY A 69 -6.57 25.36 -4.65
C GLY A 69 -7.53 25.35 -3.46
N ALA A 70 -7.76 26.49 -2.82
CA ALA A 70 -8.60 26.59 -1.63
C ALA A 70 -10.07 26.29 -1.95
N ALA A 71 -10.74 25.65 -1.00
CA ALA A 71 -12.13 25.23 -1.14
C ALA A 71 -12.87 25.36 0.18
N HIS A 72 -14.19 25.29 0.13
CA HIS A 72 -15.02 25.28 1.33
C HIS A 72 -16.18 24.30 1.19
N CYS A 73 -16.50 23.62 2.28
CA CYS A 73 -17.70 22.82 2.43
C CYS A 73 -18.46 23.29 3.67
N GLN A 74 -19.79 23.48 3.57
CA GLN A 74 -20.60 23.90 4.74
C GLN A 74 -20.52 22.93 5.91
N HIS A 75 -20.29 21.64 5.65
CA HIS A 75 -20.22 20.62 6.68
C HIS A 75 -18.79 20.33 7.16
N CYS A 76 -17.82 20.24 6.23
CA CYS A 76 -16.44 19.91 6.58
C CYS A 76 -15.63 21.14 7.03
N GLY A 77 -16.10 22.35 6.74
CA GLY A 77 -15.35 23.59 6.93
C GLY A 77 -14.47 23.96 5.73
N GLY A 78 -13.51 24.85 5.97
CA GLY A 78 -12.60 25.37 4.95
C GLY A 78 -11.37 24.49 4.72
N PHE A 79 -10.95 24.42 3.46
CA PHE A 79 -9.71 23.80 3.01
C PHE A 79 -8.78 24.93 2.52
N PRO A 80 -7.73 25.27 3.27
CA PRO A 80 -6.94 26.48 3.04
C PRO A 80 -6.09 26.45 1.76
N ASP A 81 -5.74 25.27 1.25
CA ASP A 81 -5.09 25.10 -0.04
C ASP A 81 -5.39 23.71 -0.65
N GLY A 82 -4.97 23.52 -1.91
CA GLY A 82 -5.21 22.28 -2.63
C GLY A 82 -4.46 21.07 -2.06
N PHE A 83 -3.39 21.26 -1.29
CA PHE A 83 -2.71 20.15 -0.60
C PHE A 83 -3.53 19.66 0.58
N ASP A 84 -4.09 20.57 1.38
CA ASP A 84 -5.01 20.19 2.45
C ASP A 84 -6.23 19.46 1.87
N LEU A 85 -6.81 19.99 0.79
CA LEU A 85 -7.95 19.36 0.14
C LEU A 85 -7.63 17.92 -0.34
N LEU A 86 -6.51 17.70 -1.02
CA LEU A 86 -6.11 16.36 -1.47
C LEU A 86 -5.83 15.40 -0.31
N GLN A 87 -5.22 15.89 0.78
CA GLN A 87 -5.05 15.09 2.00
C GLN A 87 -6.39 14.69 2.61
N LYS A 88 -7.40 15.57 2.60
CA LYS A 88 -8.73 15.28 3.15
C LYS A 88 -9.54 14.34 2.26
N ILE A 89 -9.39 14.43 0.94
CA ILE A 89 -10.07 13.53 -0.01
C ILE A 89 -9.55 12.10 0.13
N HIS A 90 -8.22 11.92 0.20
CA HIS A 90 -7.60 10.60 0.11
C HIS A 90 -7.04 10.04 1.43
N GLY A 91 -7.03 10.83 2.49
CA GLY A 91 -6.29 10.49 3.72
C GLY A 91 -4.76 10.52 3.54
N TRP A 92 -4.26 11.24 2.55
CA TRP A 92 -2.83 11.34 2.28
C TRP A 92 -2.08 12.10 3.38
N SER A 93 -0.80 11.80 3.53
CA SER A 93 0.13 12.66 4.27
C SER A 93 0.60 13.83 3.41
N LEU A 94 0.99 14.95 4.04
CA LEU A 94 1.48 16.13 3.32
C LEU A 94 2.67 15.83 2.39
N PRO A 95 3.71 15.06 2.79
CA PRO A 95 4.80 14.70 1.89
C PRO A 95 4.34 13.94 0.64
N TRP A 96 3.35 13.06 0.80
CA TRP A 96 2.78 12.31 -0.31
C TRP A 96 1.99 13.22 -1.25
N ALA A 97 1.17 14.11 -0.71
CA ALA A 97 0.46 15.12 -1.51
C ALA A 97 1.45 16.02 -2.29
N LEU A 98 2.56 16.43 -1.66
CA LEU A 98 3.61 17.21 -2.32
C LEU A 98 4.26 16.45 -3.48
N GLN A 99 4.53 15.16 -3.30
CA GLN A 99 5.08 14.31 -4.34
C GLN A 99 4.12 14.15 -5.52
N GLN A 100 2.86 13.79 -5.27
CA GLN A 100 1.85 13.61 -6.34
C GLN A 100 1.65 14.89 -7.16
N VAL A 101 1.61 16.05 -6.48
CA VAL A 101 1.53 17.35 -7.15
C VAL A 101 2.82 17.67 -7.91
N ALA A 102 4.00 17.39 -7.34
CA ALA A 102 5.27 17.63 -8.02
C ALA A 102 5.45 16.76 -9.28
N GLU A 103 5.04 15.50 -9.21
CA GLU A 103 5.05 14.57 -10.34
C GLU A 103 4.06 14.99 -11.42
N TYR A 104 2.84 15.40 -11.04
CA TYR A 104 1.87 15.94 -11.99
C TYR A 104 2.38 17.22 -12.67
N ILE A 105 3.04 18.11 -11.93
CA ILE A 105 3.62 19.35 -12.47
C ILE A 105 4.87 19.08 -13.34
N GLY A 106 5.67 18.07 -13.00
CA GLY A 106 6.93 17.72 -13.66
C GLY A 106 6.83 16.69 -14.78
N GLY A 107 5.68 16.04 -14.96
CA GLY A 107 5.47 14.89 -15.85
C GLY A 107 5.29 15.19 -17.34
N GLY A 108 6.11 16.06 -17.92
CA GLY A 108 6.11 16.35 -19.36
C GLY A 108 7.39 15.98 -20.13
N ALA A 109 8.49 15.62 -19.46
CA ALA A 109 9.71 15.21 -20.16
C ALA A 109 10.57 14.28 -19.30
N CYS A 110 11.10 13.26 -19.98
CA CYS A 110 12.01 12.21 -19.55
C CYS A 110 12.92 12.59 -18.37
N ALA A 111 12.79 11.86 -17.26
CA ALA A 111 13.82 11.85 -16.22
C ALA A 111 14.82 10.73 -16.55
N GLU A 112 16.04 11.12 -16.92
CA GLU A 112 17.16 10.19 -17.01
C GLU A 112 17.46 9.51 -15.66
N PRO A 113 17.98 8.28 -15.67
CA PRO A 113 18.30 7.55 -14.46
C PRO A 113 19.54 8.19 -13.80
N VAL A 114 19.33 8.94 -12.72
CA VAL A 114 20.46 9.42 -11.92
C VAL A 114 21.04 8.23 -11.15
N ALA A 115 22.35 8.03 -11.35
CA ALA A 115 23.18 7.08 -10.64
C ALA A 115 22.93 7.15 -9.12
N ARG A 116 22.72 5.98 -8.50
CA ARG A 116 22.55 5.85 -7.06
C ARG A 116 23.89 6.02 -6.37
N ASP A 117 24.21 7.23 -5.94
CA ASP A 117 25.21 7.42 -4.89
C ASP A 117 24.65 6.84 -3.59
N ASN A 118 25.29 5.76 -3.16
CA ASN A 118 25.26 5.11 -1.85
C ASN A 118 24.15 5.59 -0.91
N TRP A 119 23.11 4.76 -0.81
CA TRP A 119 22.13 4.79 0.27
C TRP A 119 22.85 4.53 1.60
N GLY A 120 23.45 5.59 2.14
CA GLY A 120 23.89 5.64 3.52
C GLY A 120 22.69 5.31 4.39
N ALA A 121 22.86 4.29 5.22
CA ALA A 121 21.92 3.91 6.25
C ALA A 121 21.39 5.17 6.97
N ALA A 122 20.20 5.62 6.57
CA ALA A 122 19.47 6.59 7.35
C ALA A 122 19.21 5.93 8.71
N GLU A 123 19.88 6.43 9.74
CA GLU A 123 19.74 5.96 11.12
C GLU A 123 18.27 6.05 11.53
N SER A 124 17.52 4.97 11.29
CA SER A 124 16.35 4.65 12.09
C SER A 124 16.83 4.68 13.53
N ARG A 125 16.05 5.25 14.46
CA ARG A 125 16.24 4.97 15.89
C ARG A 125 16.15 3.45 16.05
N GLY A 126 17.30 2.80 15.96
CA GLY A 126 17.39 1.38 15.72
C GLY A 126 16.73 0.66 16.88
N ILE A 127 15.98 -0.38 16.58
CA ILE A 127 15.57 -1.32 17.62
C ILE A 127 16.86 -1.85 18.27
N SER A 128 16.91 -1.94 19.60
CA SER A 128 18.13 -2.40 20.28
C SER A 128 18.61 -3.74 19.70
N PRO A 129 19.93 -4.01 19.64
CA PRO A 129 20.46 -5.26 19.09
C PRO A 129 19.82 -6.51 19.70
N GLU A 130 19.53 -6.47 21.00
CA GLU A 130 18.82 -7.53 21.73
C GLU A 130 17.40 -7.78 21.18
N LYS A 131 16.62 -6.71 20.96
CA LYS A 131 15.27 -6.82 20.39
C LYS A 131 15.31 -7.28 18.92
N GLN A 132 16.34 -6.90 18.16
CA GLN A 132 16.54 -7.41 16.80
C GLN A 132 16.84 -8.91 16.81
N ASP A 133 17.70 -9.39 17.70
CA ASP A 133 18.00 -10.81 17.87
C ASP A 133 16.76 -11.61 18.31
N ALA A 134 15.98 -11.10 19.27
CA ALA A 134 14.73 -11.72 19.69
C ALA A 134 13.72 -11.85 18.53
N ARG A 135 13.59 -10.81 17.71
CA ARG A 135 12.74 -10.83 16.50
C ARG A 135 13.26 -11.82 15.46
N ARG A 136 14.57 -11.86 15.23
CA ARG A 136 15.21 -12.81 14.31
C ARG A 136 14.96 -14.26 14.75
N LYS A 137 15.10 -14.56 16.04
CA LYS A 137 14.77 -15.87 16.63
C LYS A 137 13.29 -16.20 16.48
N ALA A 138 12.38 -15.24 16.71
CA ALA A 138 10.95 -15.44 16.54
C ALA A 138 10.57 -15.75 15.08
N ILE A 139 11.12 -15.00 14.13
CA ILE A 139 10.97 -15.25 12.69
C ILE A 139 11.52 -16.64 12.32
N GLY A 140 12.70 -17.00 12.83
CA GLY A 140 13.29 -18.32 12.63
C GLY A 140 12.39 -19.46 13.09
N ARG A 141 11.72 -19.32 14.25
CA ARG A 141 10.75 -20.32 14.74
C ARG A 141 9.52 -20.46 13.85
N ILE A 142 9.02 -19.35 13.30
CA ILE A 142 7.88 -19.37 12.36
C ILE A 142 8.30 -20.11 11.08
N LEU A 143 9.44 -19.74 10.52
CA LEU A 143 9.96 -20.34 9.28
C LEU A 143 10.25 -21.83 9.41
N ALA A 144 10.78 -22.26 10.56
CA ALA A 144 11.05 -23.68 10.82
C ALA A 144 9.78 -24.55 10.81
N LYS A 145 8.61 -23.96 11.05
CA LYS A 145 7.31 -24.65 11.02
C LYS A 145 6.57 -24.46 9.69
N CYS A 146 7.11 -23.65 8.78
CA CYS A 146 6.51 -23.45 7.49
C CYS A 146 6.73 -24.65 6.56
N GLN A 147 5.73 -24.92 5.74
CA GLN A 147 5.74 -25.89 4.66
C GLN A 147 6.02 -25.19 3.33
N ARG A 148 6.59 -25.94 2.38
CA ARG A 148 6.81 -25.49 1.00
C ARG A 148 5.60 -25.74 0.10
N GLU A 149 4.71 -26.62 0.53
CA GLU A 149 3.51 -26.97 -0.22
C GLU A 149 2.26 -26.41 0.45
N PRO A 150 1.30 -25.88 -0.34
CA PRO A 150 0.06 -25.39 0.20
C PRO A 150 -0.84 -26.54 0.64
N SER A 151 -1.41 -26.44 1.84
CA SER A 151 -2.55 -27.27 2.26
C SER A 151 -3.84 -26.90 1.50
N GLU A 152 -4.91 -27.66 1.71
CA GLU A 152 -6.22 -27.40 1.10
C GLU A 152 -6.74 -25.98 1.36
N ILE A 153 -6.54 -25.44 2.57
CA ILE A 153 -6.94 -24.06 2.92
C ILE A 153 -6.22 -23.03 2.05
N HIS A 154 -4.92 -23.23 1.81
CA HIS A 154 -4.12 -22.32 0.98
C HIS A 154 -4.52 -22.43 -0.49
N ARG A 155 -4.85 -23.64 -0.97
CA ARG A 155 -5.35 -23.85 -2.34
C ARG A 155 -6.71 -23.20 -2.53
N ALA A 156 -7.63 -23.35 -1.58
CA ALA A 156 -8.91 -22.67 -1.56
C ALA A 156 -8.74 -21.16 -1.59
N TYR A 157 -7.73 -20.61 -0.89
CA TYR A 157 -7.41 -19.19 -0.97
C TYR A 157 -7.06 -18.72 -2.37
N PHE A 158 -6.13 -19.38 -3.04
CA PHE A 158 -5.75 -19.01 -4.41
C PHE A 158 -6.91 -19.18 -5.40
N GLN A 159 -7.75 -20.21 -5.22
CA GLN A 159 -8.98 -20.41 -5.99
C GLN A 159 -9.97 -19.26 -5.79
N ASN A 160 -10.29 -18.89 -4.55
CA ASN A 160 -11.19 -17.79 -4.21
C ASN A 160 -10.68 -16.43 -4.72
N ARG A 161 -9.36 -16.28 -4.87
CA ARG A 161 -8.72 -15.08 -5.44
C ARG A 161 -8.66 -15.08 -6.97
N GLY A 162 -9.14 -16.13 -7.64
CA GLY A 162 -9.11 -16.25 -9.10
C GLY A 162 -7.73 -16.54 -9.67
N ILE A 163 -6.79 -17.02 -8.85
CA ILE A 163 -5.39 -17.32 -9.24
C ILE A 163 -4.98 -18.74 -8.83
N PRO A 164 -5.72 -19.80 -9.19
CA PRO A 164 -5.47 -21.17 -8.71
C PRO A 164 -4.05 -21.67 -9.03
N ALA A 165 -3.48 -21.28 -10.17
CA ALA A 165 -2.11 -21.64 -10.58
C ALA A 165 -1.03 -21.11 -9.61
N ALA A 166 -1.35 -20.15 -8.74
CA ALA A 166 -0.42 -19.69 -7.71
C ALA A 166 -0.07 -20.79 -6.68
N ALA A 167 -0.93 -21.80 -6.51
CA ALA A 167 -0.66 -22.94 -5.64
C ALA A 167 0.51 -23.81 -6.12
N ASP A 168 0.81 -23.77 -7.41
CA ASP A 168 1.87 -24.57 -8.04
C ASP A 168 3.19 -23.80 -8.14
N ILE A 169 3.18 -22.50 -7.84
CA ILE A 169 4.39 -21.68 -7.77
C ILE A 169 5.26 -22.17 -6.60
N ARG A 170 6.50 -22.55 -6.93
CA ARG A 170 7.54 -22.93 -5.97
C ARG A 170 8.58 -21.81 -5.88
N SER A 171 8.62 -21.14 -4.74
CA SER A 171 9.58 -20.08 -4.43
C SER A 171 10.10 -20.22 -3.02
N ALA A 172 11.39 -19.96 -2.81
CA ALA A 172 11.97 -19.88 -1.46
C ALA A 172 11.37 -18.75 -0.61
N SER A 173 10.69 -17.80 -1.26
CA SER A 173 10.06 -16.65 -0.61
C SER A 173 8.56 -16.83 -0.35
N LEU A 174 7.94 -17.90 -0.84
CA LEU A 174 6.53 -18.21 -0.64
C LEU A 174 6.40 -19.50 0.15
N LEU A 175 5.94 -19.38 1.39
CA LEU A 175 5.84 -20.46 2.34
C LEU A 175 4.43 -20.51 2.94
N TYR A 176 4.10 -21.62 3.59
CA TYR A 176 2.77 -21.87 4.13
C TYR A 176 2.85 -22.31 5.59
N HIS A 177 2.00 -21.80 6.45
CA HIS A 177 1.97 -22.17 7.87
C HIS A 177 0.56 -22.64 8.24
N HIS A 178 0.41 -23.80 8.88
CA HIS A 178 -0.92 -24.41 9.09
C HIS A 178 -1.67 -23.85 10.31
N GLY A 179 -0.97 -23.31 11.29
CA GLY A 179 -1.56 -22.76 12.50
C GLY A 179 -0.66 -21.70 13.15
N LEU A 180 -0.63 -20.50 12.56
CA LEU A 180 0.16 -19.37 13.03
C LEU A 180 -0.65 -18.55 14.05
N PRO A 181 -0.13 -18.33 15.28
CA PRO A 181 -0.75 -17.41 16.22
C PRO A 181 -0.64 -15.95 15.76
N TYR A 182 -1.71 -15.19 15.97
CA TYR A 182 -1.72 -13.75 15.74
C TYR A 182 -1.32 -13.02 17.03
N TYR A 183 -0.39 -12.08 16.95
CA TYR A 183 0.11 -11.34 18.11
C TYR A 183 -0.30 -9.87 18.04
N VAL A 184 -0.81 -9.34 19.14
CA VAL A 184 -1.07 -7.91 19.37
C VAL A 184 -0.22 -7.47 20.56
N ASN A 185 0.58 -6.40 20.38
CA ASN A 185 1.45 -5.85 21.43
C ASN A 185 2.33 -6.92 22.13
N GLY A 186 2.81 -7.91 21.37
CA GLY A 186 3.66 -8.99 21.88
C GLY A 186 2.93 -10.13 22.59
N LYS A 187 1.59 -10.08 22.69
CA LYS A 187 0.76 -11.14 23.28
C LYS A 187 -0.05 -11.86 22.20
N PRO A 188 -0.16 -13.20 22.23
CA PRO A 188 -1.00 -13.93 21.29
C PRO A 188 -2.47 -13.67 21.58
N LEU A 189 -3.30 -13.62 20.54
CA LEU A 189 -4.75 -13.71 20.69
C LEU A 189 -5.12 -15.10 21.24
N LEU A 190 -6.09 -15.12 22.15
CA LEU A 190 -6.58 -16.34 22.76
C LEU A 190 -7.92 -16.77 22.15
N ASP A 191 -8.17 -18.07 22.15
CA ASP A 191 -9.48 -18.64 21.85
C ASP A 191 -10.40 -18.60 23.08
N GLY A 192 -11.67 -18.97 22.90
CA GLY A 192 -12.67 -19.00 23.98
C GLY A 192 -12.37 -19.99 25.10
N LYS A 193 -11.29 -20.79 25.02
CA LYS A 193 -10.82 -21.70 26.06
C LYS A 193 -9.53 -21.21 26.73
N GLY A 194 -9.04 -20.03 26.36
CA GLY A 194 -7.78 -19.47 26.85
C GLY A 194 -6.52 -20.06 26.18
N GLY A 195 -6.68 -20.91 25.17
CA GLY A 195 -5.58 -21.39 24.33
C GLY A 195 -5.17 -20.34 23.29
N TRP A 196 -4.02 -20.50 22.64
CA TRP A 196 -3.63 -19.58 21.56
C TRP A 196 -4.51 -19.78 20.33
N LYS A 197 -5.16 -18.71 19.87
CA LYS A 197 -5.88 -18.73 18.60
C LYS A 197 -4.88 -18.72 17.45
N THR A 198 -5.06 -19.65 16.50
CA THR A 198 -4.19 -19.80 15.34
C THR A 198 -5.00 -19.92 14.04
N TRP A 199 -4.38 -19.54 12.93
CA TRP A 199 -4.95 -19.66 11.58
C TRP A 199 -3.91 -20.21 10.61
N ALA A 200 -4.38 -20.77 9.49
CA ALA A 200 -3.50 -20.99 8.35
C ALA A 200 -2.97 -19.64 7.83
N ALA A 201 -1.77 -19.61 7.28
CA ALA A 201 -1.16 -18.37 6.79
C ALA A 201 -0.23 -18.60 5.61
N ILE A 202 -0.33 -17.73 4.60
CA ILE A 202 0.70 -17.55 3.59
C ILE A 202 1.80 -16.68 4.20
N VAL A 203 3.05 -17.11 4.08
CA VAL A 203 4.22 -16.44 4.62
C VAL A 203 5.13 -16.03 3.48
N GLY A 204 5.19 -14.73 3.23
CA GLY A 204 6.10 -14.09 2.29
C GLY A 204 7.39 -13.69 2.99
N ARG A 205 8.53 -14.22 2.56
CA ARG A 205 9.85 -13.80 3.06
C ARG A 205 10.24 -12.46 2.44
N VAL A 206 10.46 -11.45 3.27
CA VAL A 206 10.91 -10.13 2.84
C VAL A 206 12.43 -10.05 2.90
N SER A 207 13.06 -9.70 1.79
CA SER A 207 14.52 -9.59 1.67
C SER A 207 14.96 -8.43 0.79
N SER A 208 16.14 -7.90 1.12
CA SER A 208 16.91 -6.87 0.42
C SER A 208 18.34 -7.38 0.16
N SER A 209 19.24 -6.53 -0.36
CA SER A 209 20.67 -6.86 -0.48
C SER A 209 21.34 -7.13 0.87
N SER A 210 20.85 -6.49 1.95
CA SER A 210 21.32 -6.72 3.31
C SER A 210 20.81 -8.03 3.94
N GLY A 211 20.03 -8.82 3.20
CA GLY A 211 19.57 -10.14 3.58
C GLY A 211 18.12 -10.16 4.05
N TRP A 212 17.83 -10.98 5.05
CA TRP A 212 16.46 -11.11 5.57
C TRP A 212 16.04 -9.87 6.36
N MET A 213 14.88 -9.34 6.02
CA MET A 213 14.30 -8.20 6.71
C MET A 213 13.12 -8.59 7.59
N GLY A 214 12.38 -9.64 7.21
CA GLY A 214 11.23 -10.09 7.97
C GLY A 214 10.25 -10.93 7.16
N LEU A 215 8.99 -10.94 7.62
CA LEU A 215 7.90 -11.70 7.01
C LEU A 215 6.71 -10.78 6.71
N GLN A 216 6.15 -10.92 5.51
CA GLN A 216 4.74 -10.63 5.25
C GLN A 216 3.94 -11.89 5.58
N ARG A 217 2.80 -11.74 6.23
CA ARG A 217 1.90 -12.85 6.55
C ARG A 217 0.53 -12.52 6.02
N VAL A 218 -0.20 -13.48 5.47
CA VAL A 218 -1.62 -13.35 5.11
C VAL A 218 -2.36 -14.47 5.82
N TYR A 219 -3.15 -14.13 6.84
CA TYR A 219 -3.89 -15.09 7.66
C TYR A 219 -5.20 -15.48 6.97
N LEU A 220 -5.54 -16.76 7.04
CA LEU A 220 -6.61 -17.38 6.27
C LEU A 220 -7.66 -18.02 7.18
N THR A 221 -8.93 -17.86 6.81
CA THR A 221 -10.04 -18.64 7.37
C THR A 221 -10.01 -20.08 6.87
N LYS A 222 -10.78 -20.98 7.50
CA LYS A 222 -10.87 -22.39 7.06
C LYS A 222 -11.37 -22.55 5.63
N ASP A 223 -12.20 -21.62 5.17
CA ASP A 223 -12.76 -21.61 3.81
C ASP A 223 -11.81 -20.98 2.78
N GLY A 224 -10.58 -20.63 3.16
CA GLY A 224 -9.62 -19.99 2.27
C GLY A 224 -10.01 -18.56 1.91
N ARG A 225 -10.54 -17.78 2.86
CA ARG A 225 -10.67 -16.32 2.72
C ARG A 225 -9.64 -15.64 3.61
N LYS A 226 -9.42 -14.33 3.45
CA LYS A 226 -8.62 -13.60 4.44
C LYS A 226 -9.35 -13.57 5.77
N ALA A 227 -8.60 -13.68 6.86
CA ALA A 227 -9.14 -13.77 8.21
C ALA A 227 -9.38 -12.40 8.88
N ASP A 228 -9.63 -11.33 8.10
CA ASP A 228 -9.80 -9.97 8.64
C ASP A 228 -10.88 -9.93 9.73
N ASP A 229 -12.09 -10.38 9.40
CA ASP A 229 -13.24 -10.37 10.32
C ASP A 229 -13.03 -11.29 11.54
N GLU A 230 -12.45 -12.48 11.34
CA GLU A 230 -12.18 -13.42 12.42
C GLU A 230 -11.13 -12.88 13.41
N ILE A 231 -10.09 -12.23 12.90
CA ILE A 231 -9.04 -11.60 13.72
C ILE A 231 -9.63 -10.42 14.49
N MET A 232 -10.41 -9.56 13.83
CA MET A 232 -11.08 -8.43 14.47
C MET A 232 -12.02 -8.89 15.59
N LEU A 233 -12.84 -9.90 15.33
CA LEU A 233 -13.75 -10.47 16.33
C LEU A 233 -12.98 -11.08 17.50
N THR A 234 -11.97 -11.90 17.22
CA THR A 234 -11.15 -12.53 18.27
C THR A 234 -10.44 -11.46 19.12
N ALA A 235 -9.91 -10.41 18.50
CA ALA A 235 -9.26 -9.31 19.21
C ALA A 235 -10.24 -8.58 20.14
N LYS A 236 -11.48 -8.34 19.68
CA LYS A 236 -12.54 -7.76 20.50
C LYS A 236 -12.92 -8.64 21.70
N GLU A 237 -13.02 -9.96 21.50
CA GLU A 237 -13.26 -10.93 22.57
C GLU A 237 -12.11 -10.96 23.60
N ASN A 238 -10.89 -10.67 23.14
CA ASN A 238 -9.70 -10.51 23.98
C ASN A 238 -9.61 -9.11 24.64
N GLY A 239 -10.66 -8.27 24.50
CA GLY A 239 -10.73 -6.93 25.10
C GLY A 239 -9.83 -5.89 24.43
N LEU A 240 -9.39 -6.14 23.19
CA LEU A 240 -8.52 -5.25 22.44
C LEU A 240 -9.35 -4.36 21.51
N ILE A 241 -8.96 -3.08 21.42
CA ILE A 241 -9.57 -2.10 20.53
C ILE A 241 -8.47 -1.56 19.61
N GLY A 242 -8.72 -1.58 18.31
CA GLY A 242 -7.81 -1.08 17.29
C GLY A 242 -8.13 -1.67 15.91
N ASP A 243 -7.42 -1.20 14.91
CA ASP A 243 -7.46 -1.76 13.56
C ASP A 243 -6.49 -2.94 13.49
N PHE A 244 -7.00 -4.12 13.13
CA PHE A 244 -6.22 -5.34 12.96
C PHE A 244 -6.28 -5.79 11.51
N ASP A 245 -5.12 -5.94 10.88
CA ASP A 245 -5.00 -6.37 9.49
C ASP A 245 -4.72 -7.87 9.42
N SER A 246 -5.37 -8.60 8.50
CA SER A 246 -5.00 -9.98 8.19
C SER A 246 -3.64 -10.11 7.48
N LYS A 247 -3.00 -8.99 7.12
CA LYS A 247 -1.73 -8.93 6.39
C LYS A 247 -0.53 -8.34 7.15
N PRO A 248 -0.31 -8.63 8.45
CA PRO A 248 0.64 -7.88 9.25
C PRO A 248 2.10 -8.20 8.90
N MET A 249 2.90 -7.16 8.71
CA MET A 249 4.34 -7.25 8.52
C MET A 249 5.06 -7.52 9.86
N LEU A 250 6.08 -8.37 9.84
CA LEU A 250 6.96 -8.65 11.00
C LEU A 250 8.41 -8.40 10.63
N SER A 251 8.95 -7.24 11.03
CA SER A 251 10.30 -6.80 10.64
C SER A 251 11.34 -7.07 11.74
N ILE A 252 12.57 -7.42 11.36
CA ILE A 252 13.72 -7.48 12.28
C ILE A 252 14.13 -6.06 12.68
N ASN A 253 14.42 -5.20 11.70
CA ASN A 253 14.86 -3.82 11.89
C ASN A 253 14.39 -2.91 10.75
N GLY A 254 13.06 -2.85 10.54
CA GLY A 254 12.47 -2.17 9.38
C GLY A 254 12.41 -3.04 8.13
N MET A 255 11.75 -2.53 7.08
CA MET A 255 11.52 -3.24 5.80
C MET A 255 11.74 -2.39 4.56
N VAL A 256 12.14 -1.13 4.71
CA VAL A 256 12.46 -0.25 3.56
C VAL A 256 13.60 -0.89 2.77
N GLY A 257 13.44 -1.00 1.45
CA GLY A 257 14.35 -1.75 0.57
C GLY A 257 13.90 -3.19 0.29
N GLY A 258 13.09 -3.76 1.17
CA GLY A 258 12.69 -5.16 1.12
C GLY A 258 11.45 -5.44 0.26
N ALA A 259 11.40 -6.64 -0.29
CA ALA A 259 10.18 -7.19 -0.88
C ALA A 259 10.14 -8.71 -0.74
N VAL A 260 8.94 -9.28 -0.88
CA VAL A 260 8.76 -10.70 -1.19
C VAL A 260 9.08 -10.88 -2.67
N ARG A 261 10.24 -11.49 -2.94
CA ARG A 261 10.76 -11.66 -4.30
C ARG A 261 10.50 -13.07 -4.79
N PHE A 262 10.04 -13.16 -6.01
CA PHE A 262 9.86 -14.40 -6.73
C PHE A 262 10.94 -14.47 -7.81
N GLY A 263 11.32 -15.70 -8.20
CA GLY A 263 12.26 -15.92 -9.29
C GLY A 263 13.67 -15.37 -9.09
N LYS A 264 14.45 -15.44 -10.16
CA LYS A 264 15.75 -14.75 -10.26
C LYS A 264 15.51 -13.38 -10.89
N ALA A 265 16.12 -12.35 -10.34
CA ALA A 265 16.07 -11.01 -10.91
C ALA A 265 16.81 -10.99 -12.25
N GLY A 266 16.08 -10.64 -13.32
CA GLY A 266 16.61 -10.43 -14.66
C GLY A 266 16.66 -8.94 -15.03
N LYS A 267 16.76 -8.64 -16.32
CA LYS A 267 16.74 -7.27 -16.86
C LYS A 267 15.42 -6.54 -16.61
N VAL A 268 14.31 -7.28 -16.46
CA VAL A 268 12.99 -6.72 -16.16
C VAL A 268 12.54 -7.19 -14.78
N LEU A 269 12.10 -6.25 -13.95
CA LEU A 269 11.46 -6.52 -12.66
C LEU A 269 10.06 -5.91 -12.66
N ALA A 270 9.03 -6.73 -12.40
CA ALA A 270 7.72 -6.20 -12.07
C ALA A 270 7.58 -6.06 -10.55
N ALA A 271 7.09 -4.92 -10.08
CA ALA A 271 6.92 -4.65 -8.66
C ALA A 271 5.55 -4.05 -8.36
N GLY A 272 4.99 -4.43 -7.22
CA GLY A 272 3.70 -3.94 -6.74
C GLY A 272 3.55 -4.19 -5.25
N GLU A 273 2.42 -3.81 -4.68
CA GLU A 273 2.21 -3.89 -3.23
C GLU A 273 1.85 -5.32 -2.79
N GLY A 274 0.82 -5.90 -3.39
CA GLY A 274 0.21 -7.14 -2.93
C GLY A 274 0.88 -8.40 -3.47
N ILE A 275 1.11 -9.38 -2.58
CA ILE A 275 1.64 -10.69 -2.96
C ILE A 275 0.72 -11.39 -3.98
N GLU A 276 -0.61 -11.24 -3.84
CA GLU A 276 -1.57 -11.84 -4.77
C GLU A 276 -1.50 -11.19 -6.15
N THR A 277 -1.38 -9.87 -6.19
CA THR A 277 -1.26 -9.12 -7.46
C THR A 277 -0.01 -9.57 -8.21
N MET A 278 1.13 -9.68 -7.52
CA MET A 278 2.38 -10.05 -8.17
C MET A 278 2.42 -11.52 -8.59
N LEU A 279 1.77 -12.41 -7.84
CA LEU A 279 1.57 -13.80 -8.28
C LEU A 279 0.67 -13.87 -9.53
N ALA A 280 -0.41 -13.09 -9.57
CA ALA A 280 -1.29 -13.01 -10.74
C ALA A 280 -0.54 -12.54 -12.00
N VAL A 281 0.29 -11.50 -11.85
CA VAL A 281 1.13 -10.96 -12.91
C VAL A 281 2.12 -12.00 -13.40
N SER A 282 2.79 -12.70 -12.48
CA SER A 282 3.73 -13.77 -12.84
C SER A 282 3.05 -14.87 -13.66
N ILE A 283 1.85 -15.28 -13.26
CA ILE A 283 1.04 -16.27 -13.99
C ILE A 283 0.64 -15.74 -15.38
N GLY A 284 0.12 -14.52 -15.45
CA GLY A 284 -0.32 -13.89 -16.71
C GLY A 284 0.82 -13.69 -17.72
N LEU A 285 2.05 -13.55 -17.24
CA LEU A 285 3.27 -13.46 -18.05
C LEU A 285 3.90 -14.84 -18.34
N GLY A 286 3.13 -15.93 -18.23
CA GLY A 286 3.59 -17.28 -18.58
C GLY A 286 4.54 -17.90 -17.56
N GLY A 287 4.43 -17.55 -16.29
CA GLY A 287 5.36 -18.01 -15.25
C GLY A 287 6.66 -17.21 -15.20
N PHE A 288 6.65 -15.97 -15.73
CA PHE A 288 7.76 -15.04 -15.57
C PHE A 288 7.90 -14.68 -14.08
N MET A 289 8.95 -15.16 -13.44
CA MET A 289 9.06 -15.10 -11.98
C MET A 289 9.79 -13.86 -11.45
N SER A 290 10.37 -12.97 -12.28
CA SER A 290 11.07 -11.76 -11.78
C SER A 290 10.06 -10.70 -11.33
N VAL A 291 9.42 -10.98 -10.19
CA VAL A 291 8.36 -10.15 -9.60
C VAL A 291 8.62 -9.90 -8.11
N ALA A 292 8.27 -8.72 -7.61
CA ALA A 292 8.46 -8.31 -6.23
C ALA A 292 7.18 -7.71 -5.62
N ALA A 293 6.74 -8.24 -4.48
CA ALA A 293 5.67 -7.67 -3.68
C ALA A 293 6.25 -6.92 -2.47
N ALA A 294 6.10 -5.60 -2.44
CA ALA A 294 6.67 -4.75 -1.40
C ALA A 294 5.83 -4.72 -0.10
N GLY A 295 4.56 -5.11 -0.17
CA GLY A 295 3.64 -5.16 0.96
C GLY A 295 2.72 -3.94 1.07
N THR A 296 3.26 -2.73 0.89
CA THR A 296 2.52 -1.46 0.94
C THR A 296 3.08 -0.46 -0.08
N ALA A 297 2.31 0.57 -0.43
CA ALA A 297 2.76 1.67 -1.30
C ALA A 297 4.07 2.31 -0.79
N ALA A 298 4.14 2.62 0.51
CA ALA A 298 5.32 3.22 1.11
C ALA A 298 6.58 2.32 1.04
N LEU A 299 6.41 1.01 1.14
CA LEU A 299 7.53 0.07 0.96
C LEU A 299 7.90 -0.12 -0.51
N LEU A 300 6.94 0.05 -1.43
CA LEU A 300 7.18 -0.02 -2.88
C LEU A 300 8.03 1.16 -3.35
N GLU A 301 7.79 2.36 -2.83
CA GLU A 301 8.64 3.54 -3.09
C GLU A 301 10.08 3.33 -2.61
N GLY A 302 10.22 2.70 -1.45
CA GLY A 302 11.51 2.38 -0.85
C GLY A 302 12.15 1.11 -1.41
N LEU A 303 11.60 0.48 -2.44
CA LEU A 303 12.07 -0.82 -2.94
C LEU A 303 13.50 -0.73 -3.48
N GLU A 304 14.35 -1.62 -2.98
CA GLU A 304 15.69 -1.77 -3.55
C GLU A 304 15.60 -2.50 -4.89
N ILE A 305 16.21 -1.95 -5.93
CA ILE A 305 16.18 -2.55 -7.26
C ILE A 305 17.56 -3.18 -7.50
N PRO A 306 17.62 -4.50 -7.81
CA PRO A 306 18.88 -5.15 -8.15
C PRO A 306 19.57 -4.47 -9.33
N GLU A 307 20.90 -4.38 -9.30
CA GLU A 307 21.71 -3.65 -10.29
C GLU A 307 21.47 -4.13 -11.73
N GLN A 308 21.21 -5.43 -11.93
CA GLN A 308 20.96 -6.00 -13.25
C GLN A 308 19.60 -5.64 -13.87
N VAL A 309 18.72 -4.94 -13.16
CA VAL A 309 17.42 -4.51 -13.67
C VAL A 309 17.59 -3.26 -14.53
N GLU A 310 17.27 -3.40 -15.82
CA GLU A 310 17.26 -2.33 -16.81
C GLU A 310 15.86 -1.71 -16.96
N THR A 311 14.80 -2.46 -16.60
CA THR A 311 13.41 -2.01 -16.71
C THR A 311 12.60 -2.41 -15.48
N LEU A 312 11.97 -1.42 -14.83
CA LEU A 312 11.08 -1.61 -13.71
C LEU A 312 9.63 -1.37 -14.14
N LEU A 313 8.77 -2.38 -13.98
CA LEU A 313 7.32 -2.27 -14.20
C LEU A 313 6.63 -2.08 -12.85
N ILE A 314 6.11 -0.90 -12.58
CA ILE A 314 5.32 -0.63 -11.37
C ILE A 314 3.85 -0.92 -11.65
N LEU A 315 3.25 -1.80 -10.86
CA LEU A 315 1.88 -2.25 -11.00
C LEU A 315 1.05 -1.78 -9.81
N PRO A 316 0.36 -0.63 -9.92
CA PRO A 316 -0.50 -0.14 -8.86
C PRO A 316 -1.76 -1.02 -8.74
N ILE A 317 -2.14 -1.37 -7.51
CA ILE A 317 -3.32 -0.76 -6.89
C ILE A 317 -4.54 -0.45 -7.78
N ARG A 318 -5.08 -1.32 -8.65
CA ARG A 318 -6.43 -1.08 -9.22
C ARG A 318 -7.47 -1.23 -8.10
N THR A 319 -7.84 -0.12 -7.46
CA THR A 319 -9.04 -0.06 -6.64
C THR A 319 -10.23 -0.14 -7.58
N GLN A 320 -10.97 -1.26 -7.56
CA GLN A 320 -12.31 -1.28 -8.16
C GLN A 320 -13.21 -0.39 -7.31
N THR A 321 -13.44 0.84 -7.74
CA THR A 321 -14.62 1.59 -7.33
C THR A 321 -15.78 1.08 -8.18
N ASN A 322 -16.69 0.35 -7.53
CA ASN A 322 -18.06 -0.01 -7.91
C ASN A 322 -18.37 -0.38 -9.37
N ALA A 323 -18.88 -1.60 -9.52
CA ALA A 323 -19.66 -2.04 -10.66
C ALA A 323 -20.75 -1.01 -11.04
N GLY A 324 -20.60 -0.41 -12.22
CA GLY A 324 -21.66 0.27 -12.97
C GLY A 324 -21.87 -0.47 -14.28
N HIS A 325 -23.10 -0.90 -14.51
CA HIS A 325 -23.55 -1.81 -15.56
C HIS A 325 -22.90 -1.63 -16.94
N MET A 326 -22.25 -2.70 -17.44
CA MET A 326 -22.13 -2.92 -18.88
C MET A 326 -23.48 -3.47 -19.35
N GLN A 327 -24.33 -2.60 -19.88
CA GLN A 327 -25.41 -3.05 -20.75
C GLN A 327 -24.76 -3.63 -22.00
N GLN A 328 -25.01 -4.92 -22.22
CA GLN A 328 -24.92 -5.51 -23.56
C GLN A 328 -25.94 -4.80 -24.44
N GLY A 329 -25.47 -4.16 -25.51
CA GLY A 329 -26.30 -3.75 -26.65
C GLY A 329 -25.85 -4.56 -27.86
N CYS A 330 -26.83 -5.20 -28.52
CA CYS A 330 -26.72 -5.92 -29.78
C CYS A 330 -25.92 -5.17 -30.86
#